data_AF-A0A0P8YWJ2-F1
#
_entry.id   AF-A0A0P8YWJ2-F1
#
_cell.length_a   1.000
_cell.length_b   1.000
_cell.length_c   1.000
_cell.angle_alpha   90.00
_cell.angle_beta   90.00
_cell.angle_gamma   90.00
#
_symmetry.space_group_name_H-M   'P 1'
#
loop_
_entity.id
_entity.type
_entity.pdbx_description
1 polymer ?
#
loop_
_entity_poly.entity_id
_entity_poly.type
_entity_poly.pdbx_seq_one_letter_code
_entity_poly.pdbx_strand_id
1 'polypeptide(L)'
;VAIVGAPNVGKSSLLNRLTGRDAAITSEIAGTTRDVIEVRMDLNGLPVTILDTAGLRDTDDTVEGLGIERAITRAHQADLRVFLYNQEPLNLPLQPQGEDIVVRSKADIYTGDSFSVSGTTGKGVEELISCITAVLENKAQGAGTAIRERHRLAIIRSLTALKSAKTELEYGIERSELAAEELHTAI
;
A
#
# COMPACT_ATOMS: atom_id res chain seq x y z
N VAL A 1 -4.52 -0.50 1.25
CA VAL A 1 -5.15 0.84 1.18
C VAL A 1 -6.40 0.76 0.32
N ALA A 2 -7.55 1.22 0.81
CA ALA A 2 -8.78 1.28 0.02
C ALA A 2 -9.07 2.72 -0.41
N ILE A 3 -9.32 2.94 -1.71
CA ILE A 3 -9.81 4.23 -2.19
C ILE A 3 -11.34 4.18 -2.19
N VAL A 4 -11.93 5.08 -1.40
CA VAL A 4 -13.36 5.18 -1.13
C VAL A 4 -13.89 6.47 -1.74
N GLY A 5 -15.04 6.42 -2.40
CA GLY A 5 -15.70 7.63 -2.89
C GLY A 5 -16.82 7.33 -3.87
N ALA A 6 -17.60 8.36 -4.18
CA ALA A 6 -18.77 8.24 -5.04
C ALA A 6 -18.38 7.78 -6.46
N PRO A 7 -19.31 7.22 -7.25
CA PRO A 7 -19.10 7.02 -8.68
C PRO A 7 -18.62 8.31 -9.36
N ASN A 8 -17.71 8.20 -10.33
CA ASN A 8 -17.20 9.33 -11.12
C ASN A 8 -16.47 10.45 -10.34
N VAL A 9 -16.12 10.20 -9.08
CA VAL A 9 -15.30 11.12 -8.25
C VAL A 9 -13.87 11.24 -8.79
N GLY A 10 -13.38 10.20 -9.49
CA GLY A 10 -12.04 10.18 -10.09
C GLY A 10 -11.14 9.05 -9.59
N LYS A 11 -11.68 8.04 -8.90
CA LYS A 11 -10.95 6.86 -8.40
C LYS A 11 -10.10 6.19 -9.47
N SER A 12 -10.71 5.75 -10.57
CA SER A 12 -10.01 5.03 -11.62
C SER A 12 -8.95 5.89 -12.33
N SER A 13 -9.21 7.19 -12.50
CA SER A 13 -8.21 8.14 -13.01
C SER A 13 -7.02 8.30 -12.07
N LEU A 14 -7.26 8.34 -10.76
CA LEU A 14 -6.20 8.38 -9.75
C LEU A 14 -5.39 7.07 -9.75
N LEU A 15 -6.07 5.91 -9.77
CA LEU A 15 -5.42 4.60 -9.83
C LEU A 15 -4.56 4.43 -11.07
N ASN A 16 -5.07 4.77 -12.25
CA ASN A 16 -4.31 4.70 -13.50
C ASN A 16 -3.08 5.62 -13.49
N ARG A 17 -3.12 6.71 -12.72
CA ARG A 17 -1.95 7.58 -12.55
C ARG A 17 -0.95 6.99 -11.56
N LEU A 18 -1.42 6.35 -10.49
CA LEU A 18 -0.57 5.68 -9.51
C LEU A 18 0.15 4.47 -10.13
N THR A 19 -0.49 3.73 -11.04
CA THR A 19 0.14 2.63 -11.78
C THR A 19 1.26 3.10 -12.71
N GLY A 20 1.16 4.32 -13.25
CA GLY A 20 2.11 4.86 -14.23
C GLY A 20 3.32 5.59 -13.66
N ARG A 21 3.39 5.82 -12.33
CA ARG A 21 4.49 6.61 -11.72
C ARG A 21 5.60 5.77 -11.08
N ASP A 22 5.29 4.74 -10.29
CA ASP A 22 6.32 3.96 -9.55
C ASP A 22 5.85 2.54 -9.15
N ALA A 23 4.78 2.02 -9.75
CA ALA A 23 4.37 0.66 -9.46
C ALA A 23 5.36 -0.31 -10.13
N ALA A 24 6.03 -1.17 -9.36
CA ALA A 24 6.55 -2.42 -9.88
C ALA A 24 5.33 -3.25 -10.34
N ILE A 25 4.93 -3.08 -11.61
CA ILE A 25 3.69 -3.64 -12.14
C ILE A 25 3.79 -5.16 -12.14
N THR A 26 3.19 -5.79 -11.13
CA THR A 26 2.70 -7.16 -11.22
C THR A 26 1.19 -7.09 -11.21
N SER A 27 0.61 -6.78 -12.37
CA SER A 27 -0.84 -6.85 -12.59
C SER A 27 -1.10 -7.33 -14.01
N GLU A 28 -1.60 -8.56 -14.12
CA GLU A 28 -2.44 -8.99 -15.23
C GLU A 28 -3.39 -10.08 -14.72
N ILE A 29 -4.66 -9.73 -14.49
CA ILE A 29 -5.77 -10.60 -14.88
C ILE A 29 -6.86 -9.69 -15.47
N ALA A 30 -6.66 -9.25 -16.71
CA ALA A 30 -7.76 -8.80 -17.54
C ALA A 30 -8.54 -10.06 -17.95
N GLY A 31 -9.72 -10.29 -17.38
CA GLY A 31 -10.42 -11.56 -17.64
C GLY A 31 -11.88 -11.71 -17.20
N THR A 32 -12.43 -10.86 -16.33
CA THR A 32 -13.85 -10.95 -15.97
C THR A 32 -14.47 -9.58 -15.76
N THR A 33 -15.59 -9.34 -16.45
CA THR A 33 -16.40 -8.14 -16.29
C THR A 33 -17.01 -8.12 -14.88
N ARG A 34 -16.57 -7.16 -14.05
CA ARG A 34 -17.20 -6.62 -12.81
C ARG A 34 -16.30 -6.58 -11.56
N ASP A 35 -15.01 -6.88 -11.68
CA ASP A 35 -14.14 -7.10 -10.53
C ASP A 35 -13.19 -5.95 -10.16
N VAL A 36 -12.90 -5.88 -8.87
CA VAL A 36 -12.09 -4.88 -8.18
C VAL A 36 -10.71 -4.73 -8.83
N ILE A 37 -10.30 -3.49 -9.11
CA ILE A 37 -8.95 -3.18 -9.58
C ILE A 37 -8.03 -3.11 -8.36
N GLU A 38 -6.99 -3.94 -8.36
CA GLU A 38 -5.93 -3.91 -7.35
C GLU A 38 -4.62 -3.43 -7.99
N VAL A 39 -3.97 -2.47 -7.34
CA VAL A 39 -2.68 -1.91 -7.76
C VAL A 39 -1.66 -2.18 -6.67
N ARG A 40 -0.63 -2.95 -6.97
CA ARG A 40 0.49 -3.19 -6.07
C ARG A 40 1.60 -2.18 -6.38
N MET A 41 2.15 -1.56 -5.35
CA MET A 41 3.26 -0.63 -5.48
C MET A 41 4.17 -0.65 -4.26
N ASP A 42 5.40 -0.19 -4.44
CA ASP A 42 6.37 -0.02 -3.36
C ASP A 42 6.36 1.46 -2.94
N LEU A 43 6.05 1.71 -1.66
CA LEU A 43 6.10 3.04 -1.06
C LEU A 43 7.27 3.07 -0.05
N ASN A 44 8.42 3.59 -0.43
CA ASN A 44 9.63 3.67 0.42
C ASN A 44 10.07 2.32 1.04
N GLY A 45 9.99 1.23 0.27
CA GLY A 45 10.28 -0.13 0.71
C GLY A 45 9.13 -0.82 1.44
N LEU A 46 7.95 -0.18 1.52
CA LEU A 46 6.73 -0.78 2.04
C LEU A 46 5.89 -1.32 0.88
N PRO A 47 5.63 -2.64 0.81
CA PRO A 47 4.70 -3.18 -0.19
C PRO A 47 3.27 -2.78 0.15
N VAL A 48 2.63 -2.04 -0.74
CA VAL A 48 1.27 -1.53 -0.57
C VAL A 48 0.38 -2.01 -1.71
N THR A 49 -0.79 -2.52 -1.36
CA THR A 49 -1.86 -2.81 -2.32
C THR A 49 -2.97 -1.77 -2.19
N ILE A 50 -3.26 -1.08 -3.28
CA ILE A 50 -4.33 -0.10 -3.41
C ILE A 50 -5.53 -0.76 -4.10
N LEU A 51 -6.70 -0.66 -3.48
CA LEU A 51 -7.94 -1.29 -3.93
C LEU A 51 -8.92 -0.22 -4.44
N ASP A 52 -9.51 -0.43 -5.62
CA ASP A 52 -10.69 0.33 -6.08
C ASP A 52 -11.96 -0.23 -5.43
N THR A 53 -12.53 0.51 -4.47
CA THR A 53 -13.86 0.18 -3.98
C THR A 53 -14.87 0.76 -4.99
N ALA A 54 -15.42 -0.10 -5.85
CA ALA A 54 -16.42 0.30 -6.85
C ALA A 54 -17.43 1.29 -6.23
N GLY A 55 -17.72 2.39 -6.94
CA GLY A 55 -18.23 3.62 -6.34
C GLY A 55 -19.44 3.44 -5.41
N LEU A 56 -19.27 3.86 -4.16
CA LEU A 56 -20.30 3.79 -3.13
C LEU A 56 -21.39 4.84 -3.42
N ARG A 57 -22.63 4.41 -3.65
CA ARG A 57 -23.86 5.23 -3.66
C ARG A 57 -25.02 4.39 -3.15
N ASP A 58 -26.11 4.97 -2.66
CA ASP A 58 -27.36 4.23 -2.42
C ASP A 58 -28.12 4.08 -3.74
N THR A 59 -28.52 2.85 -4.09
CA THR A 59 -29.31 2.55 -5.30
C THR A 59 -30.25 1.37 -5.07
N ASP A 60 -31.48 1.47 -5.60
CA ASP A 60 -32.55 0.47 -5.48
C ASP A 60 -32.33 -0.79 -6.35
N ASP A 61 -31.20 -0.88 -7.06
CA ASP A 61 -30.90 -2.00 -7.96
C ASP A 61 -30.15 -3.12 -7.22
N THR A 62 -30.75 -4.31 -7.14
CA THR A 62 -30.28 -5.44 -6.30
C THR A 62 -28.85 -5.90 -6.60
N VAL A 63 -28.38 -5.72 -7.85
CA VAL A 63 -27.01 -6.04 -8.27
C VAL A 63 -26.01 -4.97 -7.83
N GLU A 64 -26.43 -3.70 -7.79
CA GLU A 64 -25.58 -2.60 -7.30
C GLU A 64 -25.47 -2.63 -5.77
N GLY A 65 -26.55 -2.99 -5.06
CA GLY A 65 -26.57 -3.19 -3.60
C GLY A 65 -25.48 -4.14 -3.09
N LEU A 66 -25.34 -5.31 -3.74
CA LEU A 66 -24.29 -6.28 -3.40
C LEU A 66 -22.87 -5.75 -3.70
N GLY A 67 -22.75 -4.88 -4.71
CA GLY A 67 -21.49 -4.20 -5.04
C GLY A 67 -21.06 -3.21 -3.95
N ILE A 68 -22.01 -2.46 -3.41
CA ILE A 68 -21.81 -1.47 -2.33
C ILE A 68 -21.41 -2.18 -1.04
N GLU A 69 -22.13 -3.24 -0.65
CA GLU A 69 -21.82 -4.00 0.55
C GLU A 69 -20.39 -4.57 0.49
N ARG A 70 -20.02 -5.20 -0.65
CA ARG A 70 -18.66 -5.71 -0.87
C ARG A 70 -17.60 -4.61 -0.82
N ALA A 71 -17.89 -3.44 -1.37
CA ALA A 71 -17.00 -2.30 -1.35
C ALA A 71 -16.79 -1.77 0.08
N ILE A 72 -17.86 -1.71 0.90
CA ILE A 72 -17.80 -1.35 2.32
C ILE A 72 -17.01 -2.38 3.13
N THR A 73 -17.29 -3.68 2.97
CA THR A 73 -16.55 -4.74 3.67
C THR A 73 -15.05 -4.67 3.37
N ARG A 74 -14.68 -4.46 2.10
CA ARG A 74 -13.26 -4.31 1.71
C ARG A 74 -12.64 -3.04 2.29
N ALA A 75 -13.37 -1.93 2.30
CA ALA A 75 -12.91 -0.70 2.93
C ALA A 75 -12.63 -0.89 4.43
N HIS A 76 -13.45 -1.68 5.14
CA HIS A 76 -13.22 -2.02 6.55
C HIS A 76 -12.02 -2.95 6.78
N GLN A 77 -11.69 -3.81 5.82
CA GLN A 77 -10.54 -4.71 5.91
C GLN A 77 -9.21 -4.04 5.56
N ALA A 78 -9.23 -2.85 4.95
CA ALA A 78 -8.02 -2.15 4.57
C ALA A 78 -7.32 -1.50 5.76
N ASP A 79 -5.99 -1.55 5.79
CA ASP A 79 -5.17 -0.92 6.84
C ASP A 79 -5.31 0.61 6.90
N LEU A 80 -5.71 1.21 5.77
CA LEU A 80 -5.92 2.64 5.59
C LEU A 80 -6.97 2.87 4.50
N ARG A 81 -7.87 3.84 4.72
CA ARG A 81 -8.86 4.29 3.74
C ARG A 81 -8.55 5.71 3.29
N VAL A 82 -8.73 5.95 1.99
CA VAL A 82 -8.58 7.26 1.35
C VAL A 82 -9.92 7.66 0.75
N PHE A 83 -10.56 8.68 1.31
CA PHE A 83 -11.84 9.20 0.88
C PHE A 83 -11.65 10.30 -0.18
N LEU A 84 -12.21 10.08 -1.35
CA LEU A 84 -12.28 11.04 -2.44
C LEU A 84 -13.65 11.71 -2.50
N TYR A 85 -13.64 13.02 -2.67
CA TYR A 85 -14.86 13.83 -2.80
C TYR A 85 -14.69 15.00 -3.77
N ASN A 86 -15.77 15.40 -4.44
CA ASN A 86 -15.76 16.56 -5.34
C ASN A 86 -16.36 17.81 -4.67
N GLN A 87 -17.44 17.63 -3.90
CA GLN A 87 -18.21 18.70 -3.26
C GLN A 87 -18.64 18.25 -1.87
N GLU A 88 -18.84 19.22 -0.97
CA GLU A 88 -19.39 18.98 0.37
C GLU A 88 -20.92 19.17 0.34
N PRO A 89 -21.68 18.41 1.17
CA PRO A 89 -21.22 17.42 2.14
C PRO A 89 -20.85 16.06 1.52
N LEU A 90 -20.07 15.26 2.26
CA LEU A 90 -19.64 13.92 1.86
C LEU A 90 -20.79 12.90 1.99
N ASN A 91 -21.60 12.76 0.95
CA ASN A 91 -22.70 11.79 0.91
C ASN A 91 -22.19 10.39 0.51
N LEU A 92 -21.60 9.69 1.47
CA LEU A 92 -21.15 8.30 1.33
C LEU A 92 -21.76 7.43 2.43
N PRO A 93 -22.06 6.15 2.15
CA PRO A 93 -22.55 5.21 3.16
C PRO A 93 -21.47 4.89 4.22
N LEU A 94 -20.19 5.11 3.88
CA LEU A 94 -19.07 5.01 4.80
C LEU A 94 -18.56 6.42 5.13
N GLN A 95 -18.45 6.73 6.42
CA GLN A 95 -17.92 8.00 6.90
C GLN A 95 -16.44 7.86 7.30
N PRO A 96 -15.61 8.90 7.06
CA PRO A 96 -14.20 8.90 7.46
C PRO A 96 -14.07 8.90 8.99
N GLN A 97 -13.07 8.19 9.51
CA GLN A 97 -12.80 8.04 10.93
C GLN A 97 -11.28 8.01 11.21
N GLY A 98 -10.87 8.56 12.37
CA GLY A 98 -9.51 8.39 12.89
C GLY A 98 -8.42 8.85 11.92
N GLU A 99 -7.62 7.91 11.43
CA GLU A 99 -6.44 8.12 10.56
C GLU A 99 -6.77 8.07 9.06
N ASP A 100 -8.06 8.03 8.69
CA ASP A 100 -8.46 8.06 7.29
C ASP A 100 -8.04 9.36 6.60
N ILE A 101 -7.56 9.24 5.36
CA ILE A 101 -7.17 10.40 4.56
C ILE A 101 -8.40 10.88 3.78
N VAL A 102 -8.75 12.15 3.91
CA VAL A 102 -9.83 12.77 3.13
C VAL A 102 -9.23 13.77 2.16
N VAL A 103 -9.47 13.59 0.87
CA VAL A 103 -8.83 14.39 -0.18
C VAL A 103 -9.81 14.75 -1.29
N ARG A 104 -9.80 16.01 -1.70
CA ARG A 104 -10.68 16.49 -2.77
C ARG A 104 -10.17 16.04 -4.12
N SER A 105 -10.99 15.43 -4.95
CA SER A 105 -10.62 15.03 -6.31
C SER A 105 -10.88 16.13 -7.34
N LYS A 106 -10.32 15.93 -8.54
CA LYS A 106 -10.44 16.85 -9.68
C LYS A 106 -9.91 18.26 -9.37
N ALA A 107 -8.72 18.34 -8.79
CA ALA A 107 -8.01 19.59 -8.50
C ALA A 107 -7.67 20.45 -9.74
N ASP A 108 -7.92 19.92 -10.94
CA ASP A 108 -7.90 20.62 -12.23
C ASP A 108 -9.16 21.46 -12.50
N ILE A 109 -10.30 21.07 -11.91
CA ILE A 109 -11.59 21.75 -12.05
C ILE A 109 -11.92 22.56 -10.81
N TYR A 110 -11.64 22.00 -9.63
CA TYR A 110 -11.92 22.63 -8.34
C TYR A 110 -10.64 23.22 -7.77
N THR A 111 -10.59 24.54 -7.64
CA THR A 111 -9.49 25.28 -7.01
C THR A 111 -9.86 25.68 -5.58
N GLY A 112 -8.97 25.41 -4.63
CA GLY A 112 -9.09 25.82 -3.23
C GLY A 112 -7.85 25.45 -2.42
N ASP A 113 -7.76 25.93 -1.19
CA ASP A 113 -6.65 25.66 -0.25
C ASP A 113 -6.73 24.28 0.41
N SER A 114 -7.83 23.55 0.20
CA SER A 114 -8.00 22.21 0.75
C SER A 114 -7.12 21.19 0.02
N PHE A 115 -6.63 20.20 0.77
CA PHE A 115 -5.86 19.09 0.24
C PHE A 115 -6.61 18.40 -0.93
N SER A 116 -6.01 18.43 -2.12
CA SER A 116 -6.69 18.06 -3.36
C SER A 116 -5.78 17.37 -4.37
N VAL A 117 -6.36 16.45 -5.15
CA VAL A 117 -5.68 15.62 -6.14
C VAL A 117 -6.37 15.67 -7.49
N SER A 118 -5.59 15.55 -8.55
CA SER A 118 -6.10 15.35 -9.91
C SER A 118 -5.47 14.11 -10.53
N GLY A 119 -6.28 13.08 -10.78
CA GLY A 119 -5.84 11.91 -11.55
C GLY A 119 -5.46 12.25 -12.99
N THR A 120 -6.00 13.34 -13.55
CA THR A 120 -5.73 13.76 -14.94
C THR A 120 -4.42 14.52 -15.06
N THR A 121 -4.18 15.51 -14.19
CA THR A 121 -2.97 16.37 -14.27
C THR A 121 -1.82 15.88 -13.40
N GLY A 122 -2.11 15.08 -12.37
CA GLY A 122 -1.14 14.63 -11.38
C GLY A 122 -0.86 15.61 -10.25
N LYS A 123 -1.55 16.76 -10.21
CA LYS A 123 -1.50 17.69 -9.09
C LYS A 123 -1.89 16.98 -7.78
N GLY A 124 -1.11 17.19 -6.72
CA GLY A 124 -1.36 16.67 -5.36
C GLY A 124 -1.12 15.16 -5.17
N VAL A 125 -0.82 14.40 -6.23
CA VAL A 125 -0.66 12.94 -6.12
C VAL A 125 0.57 12.56 -5.29
N GLU A 126 1.66 13.31 -5.40
CA GLU A 126 2.89 13.07 -4.63
C GLU A 126 2.69 13.35 -3.14
N GLU A 127 1.97 14.42 -2.81
CA GLU A 127 1.56 14.74 -1.45
C GLU A 127 0.65 13.65 -0.87
N LEU A 128 -0.30 13.12 -1.67
CA LEU A 128 -1.13 11.98 -1.27
C LEU A 128 -0.32 10.71 -1.00
N ILE A 129 0.62 10.37 -1.87
CA ILE A 129 1.52 9.24 -1.65
C ILE A 129 2.32 9.43 -0.36
N SER A 130 2.83 10.64 -0.12
CA SER A 130 3.60 10.97 1.08
C SER A 130 2.75 10.81 2.35
N CYS A 131 1.50 11.29 2.35
CA CYS A 131 0.57 11.09 3.46
C CYS A 131 0.25 9.60 3.69
N ILE A 132 -0.04 8.85 2.63
CA ILE A 132 -0.31 7.40 2.72
C ILE A 132 0.90 6.69 3.34
N THR A 133 2.10 7.00 2.85
CA THR A 133 3.36 6.39 3.32
C THR A 133 3.56 6.68 4.80
N ALA A 134 3.41 7.93 5.24
CA ALA A 134 3.59 8.31 6.64
C ALA A 134 2.60 7.59 7.59
N VAL A 135 1.34 7.44 7.20
CA VAL A 135 0.35 6.73 8.02
C VAL A 135 0.67 5.24 8.11
N LEU A 136 1.02 4.61 6.97
CA LEU A 136 1.34 3.19 6.94
C LEU A 136 2.66 2.87 7.66
N GLU A 137 3.67 3.74 7.58
CA GLU A 137 4.91 3.58 8.33
C GLU A 137 4.66 3.59 9.84
N ASN A 138 3.84 4.52 10.35
CA ASN A 138 3.46 4.56 11.76
C ASN A 138 2.74 3.28 12.21
N LYS A 139 1.81 2.77 11.39
CA LYS A 139 1.13 1.49 11.65
C LYS A 139 2.10 0.31 11.65
N ALA A 140 3.04 0.28 10.69
CA ALA A 140 4.03 -0.77 10.57
C ALA A 140 5.06 -0.76 11.72
N GLN A 141 5.38 0.40 12.28
CA GLN A 141 6.22 0.50 13.48
C GLN A 141 5.54 -0.15 14.70
N GLY A 142 4.22 -0.04 14.84
CA GLY A 142 3.44 -0.70 15.89
C GLY A 142 3.37 -2.23 15.75
N ALA A 143 3.37 -2.76 14.52
CA ALA A 143 3.41 -4.20 14.24
C ALA A 143 4.83 -4.80 14.26
N GLY A 144 5.86 -3.96 14.32
CA GLY A 144 7.25 -4.29 14.04
C GLY A 144 8.05 -4.96 15.17
N THR A 145 7.56 -4.99 16.41
CA THR A 145 8.33 -5.51 17.56
C THR A 145 8.62 -7.01 17.49
N ALA A 146 7.79 -7.81 16.82
CA ALA A 146 7.99 -9.27 16.77
C ALA A 146 8.79 -9.75 15.54
N ILE A 147 8.66 -9.06 14.40
CA ILE A 147 9.17 -9.55 13.11
C ILE A 147 10.49 -8.86 12.72
N ARG A 148 10.68 -7.57 13.05
CA ARG A 148 11.91 -6.85 12.70
C ARG A 148 13.09 -7.26 13.60
N GLU A 149 12.90 -7.39 14.91
CA GLU A 149 14.02 -7.72 15.80
C GLU A 149 14.53 -9.15 15.59
N ARG A 150 13.62 -10.13 15.43
CA ARG A 150 14.03 -11.52 15.19
C ARG A 150 14.78 -11.68 13.87
N HIS A 151 14.30 -11.05 12.79
CA HIS A 151 14.98 -11.10 11.49
C HIS A 151 16.30 -10.31 11.50
N ARG A 152 16.34 -9.15 12.17
CA ARG A 152 17.57 -8.38 12.36
C ARG A 152 18.63 -9.19 13.10
N LEU A 153 18.24 -9.86 14.19
CA LEU A 153 19.14 -10.75 14.94
C LEU A 153 19.63 -11.94 14.10
N ALA A 154 18.76 -12.54 13.28
CA ALA A 154 19.14 -13.62 12.36
C ALA A 154 20.18 -13.13 11.33
N ILE A 155 19.93 -12.01 10.66
CA ILE A 155 20.85 -11.43 9.66
C ILE A 155 22.21 -11.06 10.30
N ILE A 156 22.21 -10.49 11.50
CA ILE A 156 23.44 -10.14 12.21
C ILE A 156 24.23 -11.40 12.58
N ARG A 157 23.56 -12.45 13.05
CA ARG A 157 24.20 -13.75 13.35
C ARG A 157 24.80 -14.36 12.07
N SER A 158 24.04 -14.42 10.98
CA SER A 158 24.53 -14.94 9.70
C SER A 158 25.73 -14.14 9.18
N LEU A 159 25.68 -12.81 9.25
CA LEU A 159 26.81 -11.96 8.83
C LEU A 159 28.06 -12.19 9.68
N THR A 160 27.89 -12.41 10.98
CA THR A 160 29.01 -12.68 11.90
C THR A 160 29.65 -14.03 11.59
N ALA A 161 28.83 -15.06 11.44
CA ALA A 161 29.29 -16.41 11.12
C ALA A 161 29.97 -16.47 9.73
N LEU A 162 29.44 -15.77 8.72
CA LEU A 162 30.09 -15.66 7.41
C LEU A 162 31.47 -14.98 7.47
N LYS A 163 31.63 -13.97 8.32
CA LYS A 163 32.93 -13.31 8.53
C LYS A 163 33.92 -14.23 9.24
N SER A 164 33.46 -14.97 10.26
CA SER A 164 34.27 -15.97 10.95
C SER A 164 34.72 -17.07 9.98
N ALA A 165 33.82 -17.63 9.18
CA ALA A 165 34.13 -18.64 8.17
C ALA A 165 35.18 -18.14 7.18
N LYS A 166 35.04 -16.90 6.67
CA LYS A 166 36.02 -16.29 5.78
C LYS A 166 37.40 -16.18 6.44
N THR A 167 37.43 -15.77 7.70
CA THR A 167 38.68 -15.61 8.47
C THR A 167 39.37 -16.96 8.68
N GLU A 168 38.62 -18.01 8.99
CA GLU A 168 39.16 -19.37 9.13
C GLU A 168 39.74 -19.91 7.81
N LEU A 169 39.11 -19.63 6.67
CA LEU A 169 39.63 -19.98 5.34
C LEU A 169 40.93 -19.23 5.00
N GLU A 170 41.08 -17.98 5.47
CA GLU A 170 42.31 -17.19 5.27
C GLU A 170 43.50 -17.78 6.05
N TYR A 171 43.27 -18.53 7.13
CA TYR A 171 44.32 -19.23 7.89
C TYR A 171 44.78 -20.55 7.26
N GLY A 172 44.15 -21.00 6.18
CA GLY A 172 44.57 -22.16 5.38
C GLY A 172 43.66 -23.38 5.48
N ILE A 173 43.92 -24.36 4.61
CA ILE A 173 43.05 -25.54 4.37
C ILE A 173 42.87 -26.39 5.64
N GLU A 174 43.83 -26.39 6.57
CA GLU A 174 43.73 -27.16 7.82
C GLU A 174 42.58 -26.69 8.73
N ARG A 175 42.03 -25.49 8.51
CA ARG A 175 40.91 -24.94 9.26
C ARG A 175 39.57 -25.03 8.53
N SER A 176 39.49 -25.80 7.45
CA SER A 176 38.27 -25.95 6.66
C SER A 176 37.08 -26.50 7.46
N GLU A 177 37.34 -27.33 8.48
CA GLU A 177 36.29 -27.86 9.36
C GLU A 177 35.66 -26.76 10.23
N LEU A 178 36.46 -25.83 10.76
CA LEU A 178 35.98 -24.67 11.52
C LEU A 178 35.21 -23.70 10.63
N ALA A 179 35.71 -23.46 9.41
CA ALA A 179 34.99 -22.65 8.43
C ALA A 179 33.64 -23.26 8.03
N ALA A 180 33.56 -24.59 7.92
CA ALA A 180 32.32 -25.29 7.59
C ALA A 180 31.27 -25.17 8.71
N GLU A 181 31.70 -25.24 9.97
CA GLU A 181 30.81 -25.06 11.14
C GLU A 181 30.24 -23.63 11.22
N GLU A 182 31.08 -22.62 10.93
CA GLU A 182 30.64 -21.22 10.86
C GLU A 182 29.67 -20.99 9.68
N LEU A 183 29.90 -21.64 8.53
CA LEU A 183 28.94 -21.62 7.42
C LEU A 183 27.61 -22.28 7.78
N HIS A 184 27.63 -23.36 8.55
CA HIS A 184 26.41 -24.03 9.01
C HIS A 184 25.61 -23.12 9.96
N THR A 185 26.30 -22.40 10.84
CA THR A 185 25.70 -21.42 11.77
C THR A 185 25.08 -20.22 11.05
N ALA A 186 25.48 -19.95 9.81
CA ALA A 186 24.96 -18.85 9.01
C ALA A 186 23.63 -19.15 8.29
N ILE A 187 23.26 -20.43 8.15
CA ILE A 187 22.06 -20.94 7.45
C ILE A 187 20.89 -21.07 8.43
#